data_AF-A0A4Y1YIH7-F1
#
_entry.id   AF-A0A4Y1YIH7-F1
#
_cell.length_a   1.000
_cell.length_b   1.000
_cell.length_c   1.000
_cell.angle_alpha   90.00
_cell.angle_beta   90.00
_cell.angle_gamma   90.00
#
_symmetry.space_group_name_H-M   'P 1'
#
loop_
_entity.id
_entity.type
_entity.pdbx_description
1 polymer ?
#
loop_
_entity_poly.entity_id
_entity_poly.type
_entity_poly.pdbx_seq_one_letter_code
_entity_poly.pdbx_strand_id
1 'polypeptide(L)'
;MRELQIRPEAYQELLEAQEWYEQRAPGLGLGLGLGLGLGLGLGLEFARAVDAAMARAIRMPLAYPRVEEEFRHVVLRRFPYSIIYHVTESEFIVISCFHHRRQPKPWSENIDS
;
A
#
# COMPACT_ATOMS: atom_id res chain seq x y z
N MET A 1 13.20 -5.63 17.50
CA MET A 1 12.72 -4.83 16.34
C MET A 1 12.49 -5.83 15.23
N ARG A 2 11.33 -5.83 14.58
CA ARG A 2 11.06 -6.78 13.48
C ARG A 2 11.70 -6.26 12.20
N GLU A 3 12.26 -7.16 11.40
CA GLU A 3 12.71 -6.85 10.05
C GLU A 3 11.48 -6.57 9.17
N LEU A 4 11.51 -5.47 8.43
CA LEU A 4 10.46 -5.13 7.47
C LEU A 4 10.84 -5.67 6.10
N GLN A 5 10.00 -6.54 5.55
CA GLN A 5 10.12 -7.03 4.19
C GLN A 5 8.88 -6.63 3.39
N ILE A 6 9.09 -6.19 2.15
CA ILE A 6 8.00 -5.88 1.22
C ILE A 6 8.19 -6.81 0.03
N ARG A 7 7.19 -7.65 -0.21
CA ARG A 7 7.19 -8.53 -1.37
C ARG A 7 7.25 -7.73 -2.67
N PRO A 8 7.96 -8.21 -3.71
CA PRO A 8 8.05 -7.51 -5.00
C PRO A 8 6.67 -7.18 -5.60
N GLU A 9 5.71 -8.09 -5.45
CA GLU A 9 4.33 -7.94 -5.93
C GLU A 9 3.62 -6.79 -5.19
N ALA A 10 3.76 -6.73 -3.87
CA ALA A 10 3.23 -5.62 -3.08
C ALA A 10 3.86 -4.28 -3.47
N TYR A 11 5.17 -4.27 -3.72
CA TYR A 11 5.88 -3.08 -4.16
C TYR A 11 5.38 -2.61 -5.53
N GLN A 12 5.17 -3.54 -6.46
CA GLN A 12 4.61 -3.23 -7.78
C GLN A 12 3.17 -2.70 -7.69
N GLU A 13 2.32 -3.33 -6.88
CA GLU A 13 0.94 -2.86 -6.65
C GLU A 13 0.90 -1.44 -6.07
N LEU A 14 1.82 -1.11 -5.16
CA LEU A 14 1.98 0.23 -4.60
C LEU A 14 2.37 1.25 -5.66
N LEU A 15 3.37 0.93 -6.49
CA LEU A 15 3.81 1.80 -7.57
C LEU A 15 2.70 2.04 -8.60
N GLU A 16 2.04 0.98 -9.06
CA GLU A 16 0.93 1.08 -10.01
C GLU A 16 -0.23 1.91 -9.47
N ALA A 17 -0.56 1.76 -8.18
CA ALA A 17 -1.60 2.55 -7.53
C ALA A 17 -1.21 4.02 -7.43
N GLN A 18 0.02 4.31 -7.01
CA GLN A 18 0.54 5.68 -6.91
C GLN A 18 0.52 6.39 -8.26
N GLU A 19 1.03 5.74 -9.31
CA GLU A 19 1.03 6.27 -10.67
C GLU A 19 -0.39 6.50 -11.20
N TRP A 20 -1.30 5.55 -10.95
CA TRP A 20 -2.70 5.70 -11.36
C TRP A 20 -3.37 6.92 -10.72
N TYR A 21 -3.15 7.13 -9.42
CA TYR A 21 -3.68 8.30 -8.72
C TYR A 21 -3.04 9.61 -9.18
N GLU A 22 -1.73 9.63 -9.42
CA GLU A 22 -1.05 10.82 -9.95
C GLU A 22 -1.58 11.17 -11.33
N GLN A 23 -1.88 10.21 -12.20
CA GLN A 23 -2.47 10.49 -13.52
C GLN A 23 -3.93 10.95 -13.44
N ARG A 24 -4.70 10.48 -12.45
CA ARG A 24 -6.13 10.79 -12.30
C ARG A 24 -6.38 12.22 -11.85
N ALA A 25 -5.49 12.77 -11.04
CA ALA A 25 -5.44 14.17 -10.68
C ALA A 25 -3.96 14.54 -10.44
N PRO A 26 -3.23 14.86 -11.52
CA PRO A 26 -1.85 15.31 -11.38
C PRO A 26 -1.87 16.54 -10.51
N GLY A 27 -0.92 16.62 -9.57
CA GLY A 27 -0.82 17.78 -8.72
C GLY A 27 -0.83 19.05 -9.55
N LEU A 28 -1.28 20.17 -8.98
CA LEU A 28 -1.04 21.49 -9.53
C LEU A 28 0.47 21.76 -9.52
N GLY A 29 1.24 21.06 -10.36
CA GLY A 29 2.48 21.58 -10.86
C GLY A 29 2.12 22.93 -11.46
N LEU A 30 2.80 23.99 -11.01
CA LEU A 30 2.86 25.27 -11.72
C LEU A 30 2.73 24.94 -13.21
N GLY A 31 1.72 25.48 -13.92
CA GLY A 31 1.29 25.06 -15.27
C GLY A 31 2.35 25.21 -16.36
N LEU A 32 3.50 24.57 -16.17
CA LEU A 32 4.75 24.68 -16.90
C LEU A 32 4.89 23.52 -17.90
N GLY A 33 3.95 22.57 -17.91
CA GLY A 33 3.98 21.42 -18.81
C GLY A 33 5.18 20.48 -18.59
N LEU A 34 5.88 20.60 -17.46
CA LEU A 34 7.15 19.92 -17.23
C LEU A 34 7.03 18.45 -16.77
N GLY A 35 5.83 17.95 -16.51
CA GLY A 35 5.63 16.59 -15.99
C GLY A 35 6.26 16.33 -14.61
N LEU A 36 6.80 17.36 -13.97
CA LEU A 36 7.38 17.26 -12.64
C LEU A 36 6.23 17.30 -11.62
N GLY A 37 5.85 16.13 -11.10
CA GLY A 37 4.94 16.01 -9.98
C GLY A 37 5.53 16.70 -8.75
N LEU A 38 5.23 17.99 -8.56
CA LEU A 38 5.73 18.81 -7.44
C LEU A 38 5.11 18.44 -6.08
N GLY A 39 4.58 17.21 -5.93
CA GLY A 39 4.06 16.72 -4.67
C GLY A 39 2.74 17.36 -4.24
N LEU A 40 1.87 17.71 -5.18
CA LEU A 40 0.52 18.22 -4.90
C LEU A 40 -0.60 17.33 -5.45
N GLY A 41 -0.26 16.16 -5.98
CA GLY A 41 -1.19 15.23 -6.65
C GLY A 41 -1.72 14.13 -5.74
N LEU A 42 -2.74 13.42 -6.23
CA LEU A 42 -3.34 12.29 -5.50
C LEU A 42 -2.34 11.13 -5.31
N GLY A 43 -1.30 11.01 -6.14
CA GLY A 43 -0.24 10.01 -5.97
C GLY A 43 0.54 10.23 -4.67
N LEU A 44 0.88 11.48 -4.34
CA LEU A 44 1.50 11.79 -3.06
C LEU A 44 0.55 11.55 -1.88
N GLU A 45 -0.72 11.93 -2.01
CA GLU A 45 -1.69 11.65 -0.96
C GLU A 45 -1.84 10.15 -0.69
N PHE A 46 -1.79 9.33 -1.74
CA PHE A 46 -1.79 7.87 -1.65
C PHE A 46 -0.55 7.36 -0.90
N ALA A 47 0.65 7.78 -1.30
CA ALA A 47 1.90 7.39 -0.63
C ALA A 47 1.89 7.74 0.87
N ARG A 48 1.43 8.95 1.23
CA ARG A 48 1.27 9.36 2.64
C ARG A 48 0.27 8.49 3.39
N ALA A 49 -0.81 8.07 2.74
CA ALA A 49 -1.79 7.16 3.34
C ALA A 49 -1.18 5.77 3.60
N VAL A 50 -0.36 5.27 2.67
CA VAL A 50 0.41 4.02 2.82
C VAL A 50 1.37 4.12 4.00
N ASP A 51 2.23 5.15 4.04
CA ASP A 51 3.19 5.36 5.12
C ASP A 51 2.50 5.42 6.49
N ALA A 52 1.41 6.18 6.58
CA ALA A 52 0.65 6.30 7.82
C ALA A 52 0.01 4.97 8.23
N ALA A 53 -0.49 4.16 7.29
CA ALA A 53 -1.02 2.83 7.56
C ALA A 53 0.07 1.85 7.99
N MET A 54 1.17 1.76 7.26
CA MET A 54 2.32 0.92 7.58
C MET A 54 2.91 1.27 8.95
N ALA A 55 3.13 2.55 9.24
CA ALA A 55 3.68 2.97 10.52
C ALA A 55 2.79 2.55 11.70
N ARG A 56 1.45 2.57 11.54
CA ARG A 56 0.51 2.09 12.57
C ARG A 56 0.54 0.56 12.67
N ALA A 57 0.55 -0.15 11.54
CA ALA A 57 0.63 -1.60 11.51
C ALA A 57 1.93 -2.13 12.11
N ILE A 58 3.08 -1.52 11.82
CA ILE A 58 4.37 -1.91 12.41
C ILE A 58 4.39 -1.69 13.92
N ARG A 59 3.77 -0.61 14.43
CA ARG A 59 3.70 -0.33 15.88
C ARG A 59 2.79 -1.30 16.62
N MET A 60 1.65 -1.65 16.03
CA MET A 60 0.65 -2.53 16.65
C MET A 60 0.19 -3.61 15.66
N PRO A 61 1.07 -4.56 15.31
CA PRO A 61 0.84 -5.47 14.18
C PRO A 61 -0.30 -6.47 14.43
N LEU A 62 -0.64 -6.72 15.69
CA LEU A 62 -1.72 -7.63 16.07
C LEU A 62 -3.07 -6.93 16.28
N ALA A 63 -3.13 -5.59 16.19
CA ALA A 63 -4.34 -4.81 16.44
C ALA A 63 -5.34 -4.82 15.27
N TYR A 64 -4.93 -5.32 14.11
CA TYR A 64 -5.73 -5.31 12.89
C TYR A 64 -6.42 -6.65 12.63
N PRO A 65 -7.61 -6.66 12.00
CA PRO A 65 -8.35 -7.89 11.71
C PRO A 65 -7.53 -8.88 10.90
N ARG A 66 -7.74 -10.18 11.17
CA ARG A 66 -7.24 -11.26 10.32
C ARG A 66 -8.12 -11.35 9.07
N VAL A 67 -7.50 -11.57 7.92
CA VAL A 67 -8.21 -11.81 6.64
C VAL A 67 -8.39 -13.31 6.45
N GLU A 68 -7.30 -14.05 6.65
CA GLU A 68 -7.19 -15.50 6.65
C GLU A 68 -6.09 -15.89 7.63
N GLU A 69 -6.27 -17.00 8.34
CA GLU A 69 -5.31 -17.63 9.26
C GLU A 69 -4.29 -16.65 9.89
N GLU A 70 -3.11 -16.48 9.30
CA GLU A 70 -2.00 -15.68 9.83
C GLU A 70 -1.86 -14.27 9.23
N PHE A 71 -2.67 -13.94 8.23
CA PHE A 71 -2.63 -12.68 7.50
C PHE A 71 -3.56 -11.64 8.10
N ARG A 72 -3.13 -10.39 8.10
CA ARG A 72 -3.87 -9.24 8.61
C ARG A 72 -3.93 -8.14 7.57
N HIS A 73 -4.93 -7.27 7.65
CA HIS A 73 -4.98 -6.09 6.80
C HIS A 73 -5.14 -4.79 7.56
N VAL A 74 -4.58 -3.73 7.00
CA VAL A 74 -4.91 -2.34 7.38
C VAL A 74 -5.48 -1.60 6.17
N VAL A 75 -6.66 -1.02 6.32
CA VAL A 75 -7.30 -0.21 5.28
C VAL A 75 -6.63 1.17 5.18
N LEU A 76 -6.32 1.60 3.96
CA LEU A 76 -5.81 2.93 3.70
C LEU A 76 -6.92 3.98 3.90
N ARG A 77 -6.61 5.08 4.57
CA ARG A 77 -7.58 6.17 4.75
C ARG A 77 -7.78 6.87 3.42
N ARG A 78 -9.05 7.13 3.01
CA ARG A 78 -9.48 7.79 1.75
C ARG A 78 -9.25 6.98 0.47
N PHE A 79 -8.56 5.84 0.52
CA PHE A 79 -8.26 5.02 -0.65
C PHE A 79 -8.89 3.62 -0.48
N PRO A 80 -9.53 3.06 -1.52
CA PRO A 80 -10.16 1.75 -1.49
C PRO A 80 -9.14 0.62 -1.59
N TYR A 81 -8.15 0.64 -0.69
CA TYR A 81 -6.99 -0.24 -0.66
C TYR A 81 -6.75 -0.76 0.76
N SER A 82 -6.21 -1.98 0.85
CA SER A 82 -5.71 -2.57 2.07
C SER A 82 -4.25 -2.98 1.91
N ILE A 83 -3.42 -2.73 2.91
CA ILE A 83 -2.11 -3.39 3.03
C ILE A 83 -2.34 -4.70 3.76
N ILE A 84 -2.05 -5.81 3.08
CA ILE A 84 -2.10 -7.16 3.63
C ILE A 84 -0.69 -7.56 4.05
N TYR A 85 -0.56 -8.05 5.28
CA TYR A 85 0.72 -8.41 5.86
C TYR A 85 0.63 -9.64 6.74
N HIS A 86 1.76 -10.32 6.86
CA HIS A 86 2.01 -11.38 7.83
C HIS A 86 3.02 -10.88 8.87
N VAL A 87 2.93 -11.37 10.11
CA VAL A 87 3.83 -10.95 11.18
C VAL A 87 4.24 -12.12 12.06
N THR A 88 5.55 -12.27 12.27
CA THR A 88 6.16 -13.23 13.19
C THR A 88 6.83 -12.50 14.37
N GLU A 89 7.59 -13.21 15.19
CA GLU A 89 8.41 -12.58 16.23
C GLU A 89 9.56 -11.75 15.65
N SER A 90 10.13 -12.17 14.52
CA SER A 90 11.30 -11.56 13.87
C SER A 90 10.96 -10.67 12.68
N GLU A 91 9.84 -10.90 11.99
CA GLU A 91 9.55 -10.29 10.69
C GLU A 91 8.17 -9.64 10.62
N PHE A 92 8.09 -8.61 9.79
CA PHE A 92 6.85 -7.99 9.32
C PHE A 92 6.90 -7.99 7.79
N ILE A 93 6.08 -8.83 7.16
CA ILE A 93 6.14 -9.09 5.72
C ILE A 93 4.89 -8.50 5.08
N VAL A 94 5.05 -7.50 4.21
CA VAL A 94 3.97 -6.94 3.40
C VAL A 94 3.79 -7.81 2.16
N ILE A 95 2.60 -8.39 2.01
CA ILE A 95 2.26 -9.38 0.97
C ILE A 95 1.57 -8.71 -0.22
N SER A 96 0.71 -7.72 0.02
CA SER A 96 -0.05 -7.04 -1.04
C SER A 96 -0.54 -5.65 -0.62
N CYS A 97 -0.63 -4.73 -1.58
CA CYS A 97 -1.44 -3.52 -1.53
C CYS A 97 -2.71 -3.72 -2.37
N PHE A 98 -3.67 -4.42 -1.78
CA PHE A 98 -4.87 -4.91 -2.43
C PHE A 98 -5.93 -3.83 -2.68
N HIS A 99 -6.37 -3.66 -3.93
CA HIS A 99 -7.45 -2.74 -4.31
C HIS A 99 -8.83 -3.41 -4.22
N HIS A 100 -9.74 -2.85 -3.41
CA HIS A 100 -11.08 -3.43 -3.14
C HIS A 100 -12.06 -3.46 -4.33
N ARG A 101 -11.80 -2.71 -5.42
CA ARG A 101 -12.78 -2.51 -6.52
C ARG A 101 -12.28 -2.89 -7.91
N ARG A 102 -10.98 -3.09 -8.11
CA ARG A 102 -10.47 -3.69 -9.35
C ARG A 102 -10.78 -5.19 -9.32
N GLN A 103 -11.11 -5.80 -10.47
CA GLN A 103 -11.18 -7.27 -10.56
C GLN A 103 -9.83 -7.82 -10.10
N PRO A 104 -9.71 -8.43 -8.91
CA PRO A 104 -8.42 -8.66 -8.33
C PRO A 104 -7.86 -9.98 -8.86
N LYS A 105 -6.57 -10.00 -9.18
CA LYS A 105 -5.81 -11.20 -8.85
C LYS A 105 -5.93 -11.38 -7.32
N PRO A 106 -6.31 -12.57 -6.84
CA PRO A 106 -6.34 -12.83 -5.41
C PRO A 106 -4.99 -12.48 -4.79
N TRP A 107 -4.97 -11.70 -3.71
CA TRP A 107 -3.73 -11.38 -2.99
C TRP A 107 -3.00 -12.65 -2.50
N SER A 108 -3.74 -13.75 -2.32
CA SER A 108 -3.22 -15.05 -1.94
C SER A 108 -2.27 -15.65 -2.98
N GLU A 109 -2.36 -15.26 -4.26
CA GLU A 109 -1.39 -15.68 -5.28
C GLU A 109 0.04 -15.16 -4.97
N ASN A 110 0.14 -14.06 -4.23
CA ASN A 110 1.42 -13.48 -3.83
C ASN A 110 2.06 -14.23 -2.64
N ILE A 111 1.41 -15.24 -2.06
CA ILE A 111 1.97 -16.00 -0.93
C ILE A 111 3.10 -16.92 -1.41
N ASP A 112 2.89 -17.65 -2.50
CA ASP A 112 3.77 -18.72 -2.97
C ASP A 112 4.82 -18.28 -4.01
N SER A 113 4.81 -17.01 -4.39
CA SER A 113 5.67 -16.44 -5.45
C SER A 113 7.11 -16.22 -4.99
#